data_AF-A0A1H8UV59-F1
#
_entry.id   AF-A0A1H8UV59-F1
#
_cell.length_a   1.000
_cell.length_b   1.000
_cell.length_c   1.000
_cell.angle_alpha   90.00
_cell.angle_beta   90.00
_cell.angle_gamma   90.00
#
_symmetry.space_group_name_H-M   'P 1'
#
loop_
_entity.id
_entity.type
_entity.pdbx_description
1 polymer ?
#
loop_
_entity_poly.entity_id
_entity_poly.type
_entity_poly.pdbx_seq_one_letter_code
_entity_poly.pdbx_strand_id
1 'polypeptide(L)'
;MLLLNGLYDLGQTTITVEHPSDEIGELLRIRLDDTTEATVSVTADRYEYEDRRAEVEREYGDAAYDDLPDPQTYVRTLIAGGLFDVANKDEIYEFLRRHGTPDLEAGHDPVMAGIDTNLFGWQMPSVLDLDPGAKQYDQSNGRPPVTGFVLSSGVKEELDWHYKHYDTRELTRAFGDEFERLDNQPAGENREGFLGLYQFRRLMARRQTDFAYSDTGDGEIVQGYVNYQNEHRKEVLLFSNDTGFVERANDAGVKAQKVAFPANVQKRATVQWETVCELLYVAAVIFGVLVLPKATLYGVWNGKNGTHWKNQDLVIENRSPKLEAQLDRDSRIVDAYDG
;
A
#
# COMPACT_ATOMS: atom_id res chain seq x y z
N MET A 1 6.60 -10.79 -9.51
CA MET A 1 7.34 -12.06 -9.38
C MET A 1 8.42 -12.27 -10.45
N LEU A 2 8.10 -12.16 -11.74
CA LEU A 2 9.04 -12.38 -12.86
C LEU A 2 10.40 -11.69 -12.70
N LEU A 3 10.42 -10.43 -12.24
CA LEU A 3 11.65 -9.67 -12.02
C LEU A 3 12.59 -10.32 -11.00
N LEU A 4 12.09 -10.74 -9.83
CA LEU A 4 12.94 -11.32 -8.79
C LEU A 4 13.50 -12.68 -9.25
N ASN A 5 12.68 -13.50 -9.92
CA ASN A 5 13.13 -14.74 -10.54
C ASN A 5 14.26 -14.47 -11.55
N GLY A 6 14.06 -13.49 -12.45
CA GLY A 6 15.06 -13.17 -13.46
C GLY A 6 16.36 -12.61 -12.89
N LEU A 7 16.29 -11.82 -11.81
CA LEU A 7 17.48 -11.36 -11.09
C LEU A 7 18.19 -12.52 -10.40
N TYR A 8 17.45 -13.39 -9.70
CA TYR A 8 17.96 -14.56 -9.01
C TYR A 8 18.67 -15.53 -9.95
N ASP A 9 18.05 -15.86 -11.09
CA ASP A 9 18.61 -16.74 -12.13
C ASP A 9 19.91 -16.19 -12.73
N LEU A 10 20.06 -14.86 -12.75
CA LEU A 10 21.29 -14.19 -13.17
C LEU A 10 22.33 -14.05 -12.04
N GLY A 11 22.12 -14.74 -10.91
CA GLY A 11 22.99 -14.74 -9.74
C GLY A 11 22.88 -13.49 -8.86
N GLN A 12 21.91 -12.60 -9.11
CA GLN A 12 21.68 -11.42 -8.27
C GLN A 12 20.79 -11.79 -7.09
N THR A 13 21.41 -12.42 -6.09
CA THR A 13 20.73 -12.78 -4.83
C THR A 13 20.68 -11.64 -3.83
N THR A 14 21.49 -10.59 -4.02
CA THR A 14 21.42 -9.34 -3.26
C THR A 14 20.99 -8.21 -4.20
N ILE A 15 19.85 -7.61 -3.89
CA ILE A 15 19.20 -6.57 -4.69
C ILE A 15 19.16 -5.31 -3.84
N THR A 16 19.90 -4.30 -4.26
CA THR A 16 19.79 -2.96 -3.71
C THR A 16 18.56 -2.27 -4.28
N VAL A 17 17.82 -1.54 -3.47
CA VAL A 17 16.68 -0.73 -3.90
C VAL A 17 16.98 0.71 -3.55
N GLU A 18 17.17 1.51 -4.59
CA GLU A 18 17.72 2.86 -4.50
C GLU A 18 16.74 3.86 -5.12
N HIS A 19 16.70 5.06 -4.56
CA HIS A 19 16.13 6.21 -5.25
C HIS A 19 17.17 6.76 -6.25
N PRO A 20 16.77 7.27 -7.44
CA PRO A 20 17.69 7.84 -8.41
C PRO A 20 18.56 9.00 -7.92
N SER A 21 18.08 9.82 -6.98
CA SER A 21 18.90 10.90 -6.40
C SER A 21 19.97 10.36 -5.45
N ASP A 22 21.18 10.88 -5.60
CA ASP A 22 22.35 10.50 -4.81
C ASP A 22 22.19 10.84 -3.32
N GLU A 23 21.47 11.91 -3.00
CA GLU A 23 21.19 12.38 -1.63
C GLU A 23 20.28 11.39 -0.88
N ILE A 24 19.30 10.80 -1.58
CA ILE A 24 18.43 9.78 -1.00
C ILE A 24 19.09 8.40 -1.03
N GLY A 25 19.61 7.99 -2.19
CA GLY A 25 20.38 6.77 -2.38
C GLY A 25 19.65 5.48 -1.98
N GLU A 26 20.39 4.55 -1.36
CA GLU A 26 19.89 3.23 -0.95
C GLU A 26 18.86 3.33 0.18
N LEU A 27 17.65 2.83 -0.09
CA LEU A 27 16.52 2.78 0.83
C LEU A 27 16.43 1.45 1.57
N LEU A 28 16.65 0.35 0.86
CA LEU A 28 16.65 -1.00 1.41
C LEU A 28 17.46 -1.98 0.57
N ARG A 29 17.79 -3.11 1.18
CA ARG A 29 18.49 -4.22 0.56
C ARG A 29 17.74 -5.51 0.75
N ILE A 30 17.46 -6.20 -0.35
CA ILE A 30 16.78 -7.48 -0.37
C ILE A 30 17.81 -8.58 -0.62
N ARG A 31 17.82 -9.61 0.21
CA ARG A 31 18.57 -10.84 -0.01
C ARG A 31 17.60 -11.98 -0.25
N LEU A 32 17.59 -12.51 -1.47
CA LEU A 32 16.78 -13.64 -1.88
C LEU A 32 17.44 -14.96 -1.43
N ASP A 33 16.63 -15.87 -0.88
CA ASP A 33 17.02 -17.24 -0.52
C ASP A 33 16.49 -18.29 -1.52
N ASP A 34 16.96 -19.53 -1.44
CA ASP A 34 16.58 -20.63 -2.34
C ASP A 34 15.20 -21.25 -2.04
N THR A 35 14.58 -20.87 -0.92
CA THR A 35 13.34 -21.44 -0.38
C THR A 35 12.06 -20.65 -0.68
N THR A 36 12.15 -19.50 -1.38
CA THR A 36 11.13 -18.41 -1.54
C THR A 36 11.06 -17.38 -0.42
N GLU A 37 11.96 -17.46 0.56
CA GLU A 37 12.13 -16.41 1.55
C GLU A 37 13.11 -15.32 1.09
N ALA A 38 12.94 -14.12 1.62
CA ALA A 38 13.86 -13.02 1.43
C ALA A 38 14.10 -12.30 2.76
N THR A 39 15.36 -11.97 3.03
CA THR A 39 15.71 -11.05 4.12
C THR A 39 15.80 -9.64 3.56
N VAL A 40 14.97 -8.73 4.07
CA VAL A 40 15.01 -7.31 3.71
C VAL A 40 15.64 -6.53 4.86
N SER A 41 16.62 -5.70 4.55
CA SER A 41 17.27 -4.79 5.50
C SER A 41 17.02 -3.34 5.09
N VAL A 42 16.49 -2.55 6.02
CA VAL A 42 16.29 -1.09 5.85
C VAL A 42 17.64 -0.41 6.07
N THR A 43 18.09 0.37 5.09
CA THR A 43 19.42 1.00 5.08
C THR A 43 19.41 2.46 5.51
N ALA A 44 18.24 3.10 5.47
CA ALA A 44 17.98 4.40 6.07
C ALA A 44 16.77 4.26 6.98
N ASP A 45 16.95 4.41 8.29
CA ASP A 45 15.77 4.52 9.16
C ASP A 45 15.06 5.87 8.95
N ARG A 46 13.89 6.06 9.57
CA ARG A 46 13.10 7.29 9.38
C ARG A 46 13.91 8.57 9.55
N TYR A 47 14.77 8.65 10.57
CA TYR A 47 15.50 9.89 10.88
C TYR A 47 16.63 10.10 9.89
N GLU A 48 17.34 9.04 9.52
CA GLU A 48 18.35 9.08 8.46
C GLU A 48 17.72 9.50 7.12
N TYR A 49 16.50 9.03 6.81
CA TYR A 49 15.75 9.43 5.63
C TYR A 49 15.30 10.90 5.69
N GLU A 50 14.82 11.36 6.85
CA GLU A 50 14.44 12.77 7.08
C GLU A 50 15.62 13.72 6.83
N ASP A 51 16.79 13.38 7.36
CA ASP A 51 18.02 14.15 7.15
C ASP A 51 18.38 14.21 5.66
N ARG A 52 18.37 13.07 4.95
CA ARG A 52 18.61 13.01 3.50
C ARG A 52 17.59 13.82 2.69
N ARG A 53 16.31 13.76 3.07
CA ARG A 53 15.25 14.56 2.43
C ARG A 53 15.48 16.06 2.63
N ALA A 54 15.97 16.49 3.79
CA ALA A 54 16.34 17.89 4.04
C ALA A 54 17.57 18.33 3.22
N GLU A 55 18.46 17.41 2.81
CA GLU A 55 19.53 17.72 1.85
C GLU A 55 18.97 18.04 0.47
N VAL A 56 17.97 17.28 0.01
CA VAL A 56 17.28 17.55 -1.27
C VAL A 56 16.63 18.93 -1.29
N GLU A 57 15.95 19.34 -0.21
CA GLU A 57 15.37 20.68 -0.08
C GLU A 57 16.44 21.77 -0.25
N ARG A 58 17.58 21.58 0.41
CA ARG A 58 18.69 22.54 0.40
C ARG A 58 19.33 22.70 -0.98
N GLU A 59 19.44 21.61 -1.73
CA GLU A 59 20.14 21.56 -3.02
C GLU A 59 19.23 21.86 -4.22
N TYR A 60 17.99 21.37 -4.17
CA TYR A 60 17.07 21.37 -5.31
C TYR A 60 15.75 22.13 -5.06
N GLY A 61 15.44 22.50 -3.82
CA GLY A 61 14.27 23.30 -3.44
C GLY A 61 12.98 22.50 -3.22
N ASP A 62 11.92 23.24 -2.86
CA ASP A 62 10.64 22.72 -2.39
C ASP A 62 9.99 21.73 -3.36
N ALA A 63 10.06 21.97 -4.68
CA ALA A 63 9.39 21.12 -5.66
C ALA A 63 9.92 19.66 -5.66
N ALA A 64 11.23 19.47 -5.52
CA ALA A 64 11.83 18.15 -5.40
C ALA A 64 11.55 17.54 -4.02
N TYR A 65 11.68 18.36 -2.98
CA TYR A 65 11.42 17.97 -1.59
C TYR A 65 9.97 17.48 -1.37
N ASP A 66 8.98 18.21 -1.88
CA ASP A 66 7.54 17.91 -1.76
C ASP A 66 7.12 16.70 -2.60
N ASP A 67 7.91 16.34 -3.62
CA ASP A 67 7.65 15.13 -4.41
C ASP A 67 8.12 13.84 -3.70
N LEU A 68 9.08 13.96 -2.78
CA LEU A 68 9.52 12.85 -1.94
C LEU A 68 8.53 12.59 -0.81
N PRO A 69 8.28 11.32 -0.44
CA PRO A 69 7.42 11.03 0.70
C PRO A 69 7.96 11.68 1.97
N ASP A 70 7.08 12.19 2.83
CA ASP A 70 7.49 12.61 4.16
C ASP A 70 8.02 11.41 4.99
N PRO A 71 8.75 11.65 6.09
CA PRO A 71 9.35 10.56 6.87
C PRO A 71 8.34 9.54 7.43
N GLN A 72 7.11 9.95 7.74
CA GLN A 72 6.07 9.05 8.21
C GLN A 72 5.47 8.25 7.05
N THR A 73 5.29 8.87 5.89
CA THR A 73 4.87 8.23 4.63
C THR A 73 5.89 7.18 4.17
N TYR A 74 7.19 7.43 4.36
CA TYR A 74 8.24 6.41 4.19
C TYR A 74 8.03 5.19 5.10
N VAL A 75 7.79 5.40 6.40
CA VAL A 75 7.50 4.29 7.35
C VAL A 75 6.23 3.53 6.94
N ARG A 76 5.17 4.25 6.58
CA ARG A 76 3.90 3.64 6.14
C ARG A 76 4.06 2.82 4.86
N THR A 77 4.94 3.23 3.95
CA THR A 77 5.28 2.46 2.74
C THR A 77 5.82 1.07 3.08
N LEU A 78 6.70 0.98 4.08
CA LEU A 78 7.27 -0.31 4.51
C LEU A 78 6.20 -1.22 5.14
N ILE A 79 5.26 -0.62 5.89
CA ILE A 79 4.14 -1.35 6.50
C ILE A 79 3.12 -1.80 5.45
N ALA A 80 2.74 -0.91 4.53
CA ALA A 80 1.82 -1.17 3.42
C ALA A 80 2.37 -2.23 2.45
N GLY A 81 3.69 -2.33 2.32
CA GLY A 81 4.38 -3.41 1.60
C GLY A 81 4.41 -4.75 2.35
N GLY A 82 3.87 -4.82 3.57
CA GLY A 82 3.83 -6.02 4.40
C GLY A 82 5.17 -6.37 5.07
N LEU A 83 6.14 -5.46 5.08
CA LEU A 83 7.46 -5.72 5.67
C LEU A 83 7.43 -5.67 7.20
N PHE A 84 6.64 -4.75 7.75
CA PHE A 84 6.45 -4.56 9.19
C PHE A 84 4.98 -4.34 9.51
N ASP A 85 4.63 -4.48 10.78
CA ASP A 85 3.28 -4.31 11.28
C ASP A 85 3.02 -2.91 11.86
N VAL A 86 1.74 -2.59 12.02
CA VAL A 86 1.27 -1.44 12.81
C VAL A 86 1.66 -1.58 14.28
N ALA A 87 1.87 -0.45 14.96
CA ALA A 87 2.41 -0.41 16.33
C ALA A 87 1.52 -1.10 17.36
N ASN A 88 0.20 -1.08 17.15
CA ASN A 88 -0.78 -1.64 18.06
C ASN A 88 -1.48 -2.89 17.48
N LYS A 89 -0.76 -3.71 16.72
CA LYS A 89 -1.29 -4.95 16.11
C LYS A 89 -1.98 -5.86 17.13
N ASP A 90 -1.39 -6.03 18.31
CA ASP A 90 -1.96 -6.89 19.36
C ASP A 90 -3.32 -6.35 19.86
N GLU A 91 -3.46 -5.03 20.01
CA GLU A 91 -4.74 -4.40 20.39
C GLU A 91 -5.81 -4.59 19.32
N ILE A 92 -5.43 -4.43 18.04
CA ILE A 92 -6.33 -4.66 16.90
C ILE A 92 -6.75 -6.12 16.86
N TYR A 93 -5.82 -7.05 17.08
CA TYR A 93 -6.12 -8.48 17.15
C TYR A 93 -7.09 -8.79 18.29
N GLU A 94 -6.89 -8.24 19.48
CA GLU A 94 -7.81 -8.41 20.61
C GLU A 94 -9.20 -7.82 20.32
N PHE A 95 -9.25 -6.65 19.68
CA PHE A 95 -10.49 -6.02 19.24
C PHE A 95 -11.26 -6.91 18.25
N LEU A 96 -10.58 -7.41 17.21
CA LEU A 96 -11.16 -8.34 16.23
C LEU A 96 -11.59 -9.67 16.87
N ARG A 97 -10.81 -10.20 17.81
CA ARG A 97 -11.18 -11.42 18.54
C ARG A 97 -12.43 -11.23 19.41
N ARG A 98 -12.64 -10.03 19.96
CA ARG A 98 -13.77 -9.72 20.84
C ARG A 98 -15.05 -9.40 20.06
N HIS A 99 -14.93 -8.76 18.91
CA HIS A 99 -16.07 -8.18 18.19
C HIS A 99 -16.28 -8.72 16.78
N GLY A 100 -15.29 -9.44 16.23
CA GLY A 100 -15.36 -10.11 14.94
C GLY A 100 -15.70 -11.60 15.04
N THR A 101 -15.38 -12.34 13.99
CA THR A 101 -15.59 -13.80 13.88
C THR A 101 -17.02 -14.25 14.27
N PRO A 102 -18.08 -13.68 13.66
CA PRO A 102 -19.45 -14.03 14.04
C PRO A 102 -19.75 -15.50 13.77
N ASP A 103 -20.58 -16.11 14.62
CA ASP A 103 -21.07 -17.47 14.43
C ASP A 103 -22.40 -17.44 13.68
N LEU A 104 -22.32 -17.41 12.34
CA LEU A 104 -23.49 -17.29 11.47
C LEU A 104 -24.44 -18.50 11.61
N GLU A 105 -23.91 -19.68 11.96
CA GLU A 105 -24.73 -20.89 12.20
C GLU A 105 -25.54 -20.79 13.49
N ALA A 106 -25.04 -20.05 14.48
CA ALA A 106 -25.77 -19.71 15.70
C ALA A 106 -26.72 -18.52 15.54
N GLY A 107 -26.80 -17.94 14.33
CA GLY A 107 -27.66 -16.80 14.01
C GLY A 107 -27.11 -15.44 14.46
N HIS A 108 -25.79 -15.33 14.71
CA HIS A 108 -25.17 -14.02 14.94
C HIS A 108 -25.22 -13.18 13.65
N ASP A 109 -25.35 -11.87 13.80
CA ASP A 109 -25.33 -10.95 12.67
C ASP A 109 -23.96 -10.95 11.98
N PRO A 110 -23.89 -10.83 10.64
CA PRO A 110 -22.63 -10.64 9.93
C PRO A 110 -21.91 -9.38 10.42
N VAL A 111 -20.58 -9.45 10.46
CA VAL A 111 -19.70 -8.34 10.88
C VAL A 111 -19.02 -7.77 9.64
N MET A 112 -19.09 -6.46 9.44
CA MET A 112 -18.54 -5.74 8.29
C MET A 112 -17.42 -4.81 8.75
N ALA A 113 -16.29 -4.79 8.02
CA ALA A 113 -15.24 -3.80 8.24
C ALA A 113 -15.55 -2.50 7.47
N GLY A 114 -15.65 -1.38 8.18
CA GLY A 114 -15.57 -0.05 7.58
C GLY A 114 -14.19 0.55 7.78
N ILE A 115 -13.71 1.25 6.76
CA ILE A 115 -12.34 1.78 6.70
C ILE A 115 -12.44 3.29 6.46
N ASP A 116 -11.68 4.05 7.23
CA ASP A 116 -11.50 5.48 7.03
C ASP A 116 -10.61 5.76 5.81
N THR A 117 -10.81 6.91 5.16
CA THR A 117 -10.10 7.39 3.96
C THR A 117 -8.59 7.28 4.12
N ASN A 118 -8.05 7.72 5.26
CA ASN A 118 -6.61 7.78 5.53
C ASN A 118 -5.90 6.40 5.61
N LEU A 119 -6.66 5.30 5.63
CA LEU A 119 -6.10 3.95 5.68
C LEU A 119 -6.05 3.27 4.30
N PHE A 120 -6.77 3.79 3.30
CA PHE A 120 -6.85 3.15 1.98
C PHE A 120 -5.51 3.21 1.24
N GLY A 121 -4.79 4.33 1.32
CA GLY A 121 -3.49 4.51 0.66
C GLY A 121 -2.44 3.49 1.08
N TRP A 122 -2.64 2.86 2.25
CA TRP A 122 -1.66 1.99 2.90
C TRP A 122 -2.03 0.52 2.87
N GLN A 123 -2.98 0.11 2.03
CA GLN A 123 -3.43 -1.29 1.91
C GLN A 123 -3.86 -1.91 3.26
N MET A 124 -4.33 -1.11 4.21
CA MET A 124 -4.62 -1.55 5.58
C MET A 124 -5.59 -2.74 5.68
N PRO A 125 -6.61 -2.89 4.81
CA PRO A 125 -7.42 -4.11 4.81
C PRO A 125 -6.60 -5.41 4.68
N SER A 126 -5.49 -5.39 3.94
CA SER A 126 -4.59 -6.53 3.81
C SER A 126 -3.63 -6.62 5.00
N VAL A 127 -3.05 -5.50 5.44
CA VAL A 127 -2.10 -5.47 6.58
C VAL A 127 -2.76 -5.93 7.89
N LEU A 128 -4.05 -5.64 8.05
CA LEU A 128 -4.85 -6.02 9.21
C LEU A 128 -5.57 -7.37 9.01
N ASP A 129 -5.26 -8.11 7.94
CA ASP A 129 -5.84 -9.42 7.65
C ASP A 129 -7.38 -9.42 7.57
N LEU A 130 -8.00 -8.31 7.15
CA LEU A 130 -9.46 -8.16 7.13
C LEU A 130 -10.13 -8.79 5.92
N ASP A 131 -9.38 -9.27 4.94
CA ASP A 131 -9.92 -9.84 3.72
C ASP A 131 -10.53 -11.25 3.95
N PRO A 132 -11.86 -11.41 3.91
CA PRO A 132 -12.48 -12.72 4.12
C PRO A 132 -12.18 -13.74 3.02
N GLY A 133 -11.72 -13.30 1.85
CA GLY A 133 -11.33 -14.16 0.73
C GLY A 133 -9.83 -14.46 0.67
N ALA A 134 -9.05 -14.06 1.67
CA ALA A 134 -7.62 -14.34 1.70
C ALA A 134 -7.34 -15.83 1.90
N LYS A 135 -6.38 -16.37 1.12
CA LYS A 135 -6.00 -17.81 1.13
C LYS A 135 -5.63 -18.36 2.50
N GLN A 136 -5.15 -17.50 3.41
CA GLN A 136 -4.79 -17.91 4.77
C GLN A 136 -5.97 -18.45 5.58
N TYR A 137 -7.19 -18.01 5.27
CA TYR A 137 -8.41 -18.50 5.92
C TYR A 137 -8.89 -19.84 5.34
N ASP A 138 -8.52 -20.15 4.10
CA ASP A 138 -8.79 -21.47 3.50
C ASP A 138 -7.93 -22.57 4.13
N GLN A 139 -6.68 -22.24 4.52
CA GLN A 139 -5.66 -23.22 4.90
C GLN A 139 -5.58 -23.49 6.41
N SER A 140 -6.02 -22.55 7.25
CA SER A 140 -5.75 -22.57 8.70
C SER A 140 -6.90 -23.11 9.57
N ASN A 141 -8.04 -23.51 8.98
CA ASN A 141 -9.33 -23.62 9.69
C ASN A 141 -9.72 -22.32 10.45
N GLY A 142 -9.06 -21.20 10.16
CA GLY A 142 -9.34 -19.90 10.74
C GLY A 142 -10.58 -19.30 10.09
N ARG A 143 -11.51 -18.81 10.91
CA ARG A 143 -12.62 -17.98 10.42
C ARG A 143 -12.09 -16.57 10.16
N PRO A 144 -12.45 -15.93 9.04
CA PRO A 144 -12.06 -14.54 8.82
C PRO A 144 -12.64 -13.64 9.91
N PRO A 145 -11.93 -12.58 10.32
CA PRO A 145 -12.35 -11.72 11.41
C PRO A 145 -13.62 -10.92 11.08
N VAL A 146 -13.88 -10.70 9.80
CA VAL A 146 -15.08 -10.05 9.28
C VAL A 146 -15.67 -10.86 8.13
N THR A 147 -16.94 -10.62 7.81
CA THR A 147 -17.67 -11.29 6.74
C THR A 147 -17.65 -10.53 5.41
N GLY A 148 -17.19 -9.28 5.44
CA GLY A 148 -17.19 -8.38 4.31
C GLY A 148 -16.78 -6.95 4.68
N PHE A 149 -16.92 -6.04 3.74
CA PHE A 149 -16.62 -4.61 3.91
C PHE A 149 -17.88 -3.77 3.77
N VAL A 150 -17.95 -2.65 4.46
CA VAL A 150 -18.92 -1.59 4.20
C VAL A 150 -18.14 -0.32 3.88
N LEU A 151 -18.39 0.27 2.71
CA LEU A 151 -17.67 1.44 2.22
C LEU A 151 -18.60 2.66 2.19
N SER A 152 -18.09 3.85 2.50
CA SER A 152 -18.88 5.08 2.56
C SER A 152 -18.78 5.91 1.26
N SER A 153 -19.87 6.58 0.85
CA SER A 153 -19.79 7.59 -0.23
C SER A 153 -18.94 8.79 0.13
N GLY A 154 -18.96 9.26 1.38
CA GLY A 154 -18.10 10.33 1.84
C GLY A 154 -16.63 9.99 1.67
N VAL A 155 -16.23 8.77 2.06
CA VAL A 155 -14.87 8.26 1.85
C VAL A 155 -14.51 8.21 0.36
N LYS A 156 -15.44 7.76 -0.50
CA LYS A 156 -15.23 7.77 -1.95
C LYS A 156 -14.98 9.17 -2.48
N GLU A 157 -15.80 10.14 -2.06
CA GLU A 157 -15.68 11.53 -2.49
C GLU A 157 -14.35 12.15 -2.03
N GLU A 158 -13.90 11.87 -0.81
CA GLU A 158 -12.58 12.29 -0.33
C GLU A 158 -11.43 11.68 -1.14
N LEU A 159 -11.56 10.43 -1.57
CA LEU A 159 -10.58 9.75 -2.44
C LEU A 159 -10.64 10.20 -3.90
N ASP A 160 -11.72 10.83 -4.38
CA ASP A 160 -11.83 11.24 -5.80
C ASP A 160 -11.13 12.60 -6.06
N TRP A 161 -10.62 13.30 -5.04
CA TRP A 161 -9.88 14.58 -5.17
C TRP A 161 -8.36 14.39 -5.33
N HIS A 162 -7.83 14.55 -6.55
CA HIS A 162 -6.37 14.48 -6.80
C HIS A 162 -5.85 15.52 -7.81
N TYR A 163 -4.68 16.11 -7.50
CA TYR A 163 -3.89 16.92 -8.42
C TYR A 163 -2.85 16.05 -9.17
N LYS A 164 -2.37 16.50 -10.34
CA LYS A 164 -1.34 15.81 -11.13
C LYS A 164 -0.12 16.70 -11.34
N HIS A 165 1.05 16.12 -11.54
CA HIS A 165 2.20 16.85 -12.08
C HIS A 165 1.88 17.34 -13.49
N TYR A 166 2.05 18.63 -13.72
CA TYR A 166 1.92 19.25 -15.05
C TYR A 166 3.30 19.53 -15.69
N ASP A 167 4.40 19.39 -14.95
CA ASP A 167 5.78 19.61 -15.41
C ASP A 167 6.79 18.87 -14.50
N THR A 168 7.65 18.03 -15.06
CA THR A 168 8.66 17.24 -14.32
C THR A 168 10.07 17.82 -14.40
N ARG A 169 10.30 18.96 -15.06
CA ARG A 169 11.65 19.51 -15.29
C ARG A 169 12.49 19.71 -14.04
N GLU A 170 11.86 20.12 -12.94
CA GLU A 170 12.55 20.31 -11.66
C GLU A 170 12.94 18.97 -11.03
N LEU A 171 12.09 17.95 -11.16
CA LEU A 171 12.37 16.59 -10.71
C LEU A 171 13.47 15.94 -11.54
N THR A 172 13.46 16.11 -12.87
CA THR A 172 14.54 15.62 -13.72
C THR A 172 15.89 16.23 -13.35
N ARG A 173 15.92 17.54 -13.00
CA ARG A 173 17.15 18.19 -12.53
C ARG A 173 17.62 17.62 -11.19
N ALA A 174 16.70 17.34 -10.27
CA ALA A 174 17.03 16.87 -8.94
C ALA A 174 17.38 15.38 -8.88
N PHE A 175 16.64 14.56 -9.62
CA PHE A 175 16.60 13.10 -9.46
C PHE A 175 17.07 12.34 -10.70
N GLY A 176 17.28 13.00 -11.84
CA GLY A 176 17.78 12.37 -13.06
C GLY A 176 16.71 12.12 -14.13
N ASP A 177 17.18 11.68 -15.31
CA ASP A 177 16.40 11.54 -16.54
C ASP A 177 15.23 10.55 -16.40
N GLU A 178 15.32 9.60 -15.47
CA GLU A 178 14.23 8.67 -15.19
C GLU A 178 12.92 9.41 -14.87
N PHE A 179 12.98 10.57 -14.19
CA PHE A 179 11.79 11.34 -13.82
C PHE A 179 11.10 12.05 -15.01
N GLU A 180 11.72 12.13 -16.19
CA GLU A 180 11.07 12.67 -17.39
C GLU A 180 9.79 11.88 -17.73
N ARG A 181 9.78 10.58 -17.43
CA ARG A 181 8.64 9.70 -17.70
C ARG A 181 7.42 9.95 -16.82
N LEU A 182 7.54 10.74 -15.76
CA LEU A 182 6.44 10.98 -14.82
C LEU A 182 5.50 12.12 -15.24
N ASP A 183 5.71 12.68 -16.44
CA ASP A 183 4.85 13.72 -16.97
C ASP A 183 3.36 13.31 -16.98
N ASN A 184 2.49 14.23 -16.55
CA ASN A 184 1.05 14.04 -16.40
C ASN A 184 0.63 12.91 -15.43
N GLN A 185 1.48 12.55 -14.46
CA GLN A 185 1.21 11.55 -13.42
C GLN A 185 1.05 12.16 -12.01
N PRO A 186 0.53 11.40 -11.02
CA PRO A 186 0.39 11.89 -9.64
C PRO A 186 1.74 12.25 -9.01
N ALA A 187 1.69 13.30 -8.18
CA ALA A 187 2.80 14.01 -7.57
C ALA A 187 2.83 13.85 -6.05
N GLY A 188 3.99 13.62 -5.43
CA GLY A 188 4.13 13.59 -3.98
C GLY A 188 2.99 12.82 -3.28
N GLU A 189 2.31 13.48 -2.35
CA GLU A 189 1.16 12.92 -1.60
C GLU A 189 -0.01 12.43 -2.49
N ASN A 190 -0.18 12.94 -3.71
CA ASN A 190 -1.24 12.45 -4.60
C ASN A 190 -1.01 10.98 -5.02
N ARG A 191 0.23 10.47 -4.92
CA ARG A 191 0.52 9.04 -5.19
C ARG A 191 -0.13 8.15 -4.13
N GLU A 192 -0.14 8.57 -2.86
CA GLU A 192 -0.90 7.91 -1.80
C GLU A 192 -2.40 7.95 -2.10
N GLY A 193 -2.92 9.11 -2.52
CA GLY A 193 -4.32 9.26 -2.89
C GLY A 193 -4.76 8.26 -3.96
N PHE A 194 -3.96 8.10 -5.03
CA PHE A 194 -4.23 7.11 -6.07
C PHE A 194 -4.17 5.67 -5.55
N LEU A 195 -3.20 5.31 -4.70
CA LEU A 195 -3.20 4.00 -4.05
C LEU A 195 -4.52 3.78 -3.28
N GLY A 196 -4.98 4.81 -2.56
CA GLY A 196 -6.21 4.75 -1.79
C GLY A 196 -7.45 4.56 -2.66
N LEU A 197 -7.57 5.35 -3.73
CA LEU A 197 -8.66 5.27 -4.68
C LEU A 197 -8.78 3.89 -5.34
N TYR A 198 -7.65 3.30 -5.76
CA TYR A 198 -7.67 1.97 -6.38
C TYR A 198 -7.84 0.84 -5.37
N GLN A 199 -7.40 1.03 -4.12
CA GLN A 199 -7.75 0.12 -3.03
C GLN A 199 -9.26 0.13 -2.75
N PHE A 200 -9.87 1.31 -2.71
CA PHE A 200 -11.31 1.48 -2.56
C PHE A 200 -12.07 0.79 -3.68
N ARG A 201 -11.68 1.03 -4.95
CA ARG A 201 -12.29 0.39 -6.12
C ARG A 201 -12.12 -1.14 -6.10
N ARG A 202 -10.98 -1.65 -5.64
CA ARG A 202 -10.71 -3.09 -5.49
C ARG A 202 -11.66 -3.72 -4.48
N LEU A 203 -11.90 -3.07 -3.34
CA LEU A 203 -12.85 -3.54 -2.34
C LEU A 203 -14.30 -3.42 -2.83
N MET A 204 -14.68 -2.31 -3.47
CA MET A 204 -16.01 -2.11 -4.07
C MET A 204 -16.38 -3.19 -5.10
N ALA A 205 -15.40 -3.72 -5.84
CA ALA A 205 -15.65 -4.76 -6.83
C ALA A 205 -15.95 -6.14 -6.23
N ARG A 206 -15.82 -6.30 -4.91
CA ARG A 206 -16.04 -7.58 -4.24
C ARG A 206 -17.52 -7.81 -3.96
N ARG A 207 -17.91 -9.09 -3.98
CA ARG A 207 -19.29 -9.51 -3.74
C ARG A 207 -19.73 -9.33 -2.28
N GLN A 208 -18.78 -9.33 -1.35
CA GLN A 208 -18.99 -9.16 0.09
C GLN A 208 -18.81 -7.70 0.54
N THR A 209 -19.04 -6.75 -0.36
CA THR A 209 -18.93 -5.32 -0.05
C THR A 209 -20.29 -4.65 -0.17
N ASP A 210 -20.69 -3.99 0.90
CA ASP A 210 -21.86 -3.14 0.98
C ASP A 210 -21.46 -1.67 0.94
N PHE A 211 -22.46 -0.80 0.80
CA PHE A 211 -22.25 0.65 0.68
C PHE A 211 -23.11 1.41 1.68
N ALA A 212 -22.50 2.29 2.45
CA ALA A 212 -23.14 3.22 3.37
C ALA A 212 -23.18 4.62 2.75
N TYR A 213 -24.36 5.23 2.69
CA TYR A 213 -24.50 6.58 2.12
C TYR A 213 -24.24 7.64 3.20
N SER A 214 -23.33 8.56 2.90
CA SER A 214 -22.97 9.72 3.70
C SER A 214 -22.39 10.85 2.84
N ASP A 215 -22.38 12.06 3.39
CA ASP A 215 -21.52 13.15 2.90
C ASP A 215 -20.07 12.96 3.40
N THR A 216 -19.18 13.89 3.03
CA THR A 216 -17.76 13.93 3.44
C THR A 216 -17.56 14.43 4.87
N GLY A 217 -16.40 14.10 5.46
CA GLY A 217 -16.02 14.48 6.81
C GLY A 217 -16.49 13.50 7.88
N ASP A 218 -15.69 13.38 8.94
CA ASP A 218 -15.84 12.37 10.00
C ASP A 218 -17.25 12.22 10.56
N GLY A 219 -17.93 13.35 10.82
CA GLY A 219 -19.27 13.36 11.39
C GLY A 219 -20.30 12.67 10.50
N GLU A 220 -20.31 13.04 9.22
CA GLU A 220 -21.24 12.50 8.24
C GLU A 220 -20.89 11.05 7.90
N ILE A 221 -19.60 10.73 7.76
CA ILE A 221 -19.13 9.37 7.51
C ILE A 221 -19.54 8.43 8.66
N VAL A 222 -19.29 8.81 9.92
CA VAL A 222 -19.72 8.02 11.09
C VAL A 222 -21.23 7.85 11.11
N GLN A 223 -21.99 8.91 10.84
CA GLN A 223 -23.46 8.84 10.79
C GLN A 223 -23.94 7.89 9.67
N GLY A 224 -23.26 7.85 8.53
CA GLY A 224 -23.53 6.89 7.46
C GLY A 224 -23.40 5.43 7.93
N TYR A 225 -22.36 5.12 8.69
CA TYR A 225 -22.19 3.78 9.28
C TYR A 225 -23.23 3.46 10.36
N VAL A 226 -23.62 4.45 11.19
CA VAL A 226 -24.72 4.31 12.16
C VAL A 226 -26.02 3.96 11.44
N ASN A 227 -26.36 4.71 10.38
CA ASN A 227 -27.57 4.47 9.60
C ASN A 227 -27.55 3.08 8.98
N TYR A 228 -26.43 2.69 8.36
CA TYR A 228 -26.25 1.36 7.80
C TYR A 228 -26.46 0.25 8.85
N GLN A 229 -25.86 0.36 10.04
CA GLN A 229 -26.04 -0.64 11.11
C GLN A 229 -27.48 -0.71 11.62
N ASN A 230 -28.24 0.39 11.61
CA ASN A 230 -29.64 0.41 12.04
C ASN A 230 -30.60 -0.15 10.98
N GLU A 231 -30.28 0.04 9.70
CA GLU A 231 -31.10 -0.39 8.57
C GLU A 231 -30.83 -1.84 8.15
N HIS A 232 -29.62 -2.34 8.44
CA HIS A 232 -29.18 -3.69 8.10
C HIS A 232 -28.95 -4.51 9.35
N ARG A 233 -29.27 -5.81 9.32
CA ARG A 233 -28.90 -6.77 10.38
C ARG A 233 -27.44 -7.17 10.27
N LYS A 234 -26.53 -6.19 10.40
CA LYS A 234 -25.08 -6.35 10.26
C LYS A 234 -24.39 -5.41 11.25
N GLU A 235 -23.38 -5.91 11.96
CA GLU A 235 -22.55 -5.07 12.82
C GLU A 235 -21.41 -4.45 12.01
N VAL A 236 -21.01 -3.22 12.37
CA VAL A 236 -19.87 -2.53 11.74
C VAL A 236 -18.72 -2.40 12.74
N LEU A 237 -17.51 -2.77 12.29
CA LEU A 237 -16.25 -2.47 12.96
C LEU A 237 -15.48 -1.43 12.13
N LEU A 238 -15.20 -0.27 12.71
CA LEU A 238 -14.49 0.82 12.04
C LEU A 238 -13.00 0.84 12.40
N PHE A 239 -12.18 1.16 11.40
CA PHE A 239 -10.74 1.33 11.55
C PHE A 239 -10.31 2.69 11.02
N SER A 240 -9.57 3.44 11.82
CA SER A 240 -9.00 4.75 11.45
C SER A 240 -7.69 4.99 12.21
N ASN A 241 -6.78 5.78 11.65
CA ASN A 241 -5.64 6.30 12.40
C ASN A 241 -5.99 7.60 13.17
N ASP A 242 -7.10 8.26 12.84
CA ASP A 242 -7.59 9.45 13.52
C ASP A 242 -8.27 9.08 14.86
N THR A 243 -7.75 9.64 15.94
CA THR A 243 -8.30 9.39 17.29
C THR A 243 -9.66 10.05 17.48
N GLY A 244 -9.87 11.24 16.91
CA GLY A 244 -11.15 11.94 16.95
C GLY A 244 -12.23 11.20 16.16
N PHE A 245 -11.89 10.60 15.02
CA PHE A 245 -12.80 9.72 14.27
C PHE A 245 -13.20 8.49 15.11
N VAL A 246 -12.22 7.82 15.72
CA VAL A 246 -12.46 6.62 16.55
C VAL A 246 -13.31 6.92 17.78
N GLU A 247 -13.02 8.01 18.49
CA GLU A 247 -13.82 8.45 19.65
C GLU A 247 -15.25 8.76 19.23
N ARG A 248 -15.43 9.54 18.15
CA ARG A 248 -16.74 9.89 17.61
C ARG A 248 -17.56 8.66 17.22
N ALA A 249 -16.94 7.69 16.56
CA ALA A 249 -17.61 6.45 16.16
C ALA A 249 -18.08 5.66 17.38
N ASN A 250 -17.21 5.49 18.38
CA ASN A 250 -17.55 4.77 19.61
C ASN A 250 -18.68 5.48 20.40
N ASP A 251 -18.63 6.81 20.50
CA ASP A 251 -19.69 7.63 21.13
C ASP A 251 -21.04 7.51 20.41
N ALA A 252 -21.01 7.31 19.09
CA ALA A 252 -22.19 7.08 18.26
C ALA A 252 -22.69 5.62 18.27
N GLY A 253 -22.02 4.72 18.99
CA GLY A 253 -22.40 3.31 19.11
C GLY A 253 -21.89 2.40 17.98
N VAL A 254 -20.93 2.87 17.17
CA VAL A 254 -20.22 2.04 16.19
C VAL A 254 -18.85 1.69 16.75
N LYS A 255 -18.57 0.39 16.89
CA LYS A 255 -17.31 -0.08 17.47
C LYS A 255 -16.15 0.33 16.56
N ALA A 256 -15.20 1.10 17.08
CA ALA A 256 -14.06 1.58 16.32
C ALA A 256 -12.73 1.31 17.01
N GLN A 257 -11.72 0.96 16.22
CA GLN A 257 -10.36 0.68 16.67
C GLN A 257 -9.36 1.57 15.95
N LYS A 258 -8.47 2.19 16.74
CA LYS A 258 -7.37 2.96 16.20
C LYS A 258 -6.33 2.05 15.54
N VAL A 259 -5.84 2.44 14.37
CA VAL A 259 -4.70 1.86 13.68
C VAL A 259 -3.49 2.77 13.84
N ALA A 260 -2.59 2.43 14.75
CA ALA A 260 -1.44 3.26 15.08
C ALA A 260 -0.22 2.84 14.27
N PHE A 261 0.37 3.76 13.51
CA PHE A 261 1.67 3.52 12.88
C PHE A 261 2.81 3.76 13.88
N PRO A 262 3.88 2.97 13.82
CA PRO A 262 5.05 3.20 14.66
C PRO A 262 5.78 4.46 14.21
N ALA A 263 6.52 5.07 15.14
CA ALA A 263 7.34 6.24 14.84
C ALA A 263 8.53 5.89 13.94
N ASN A 264 9.03 4.65 14.00
CA ASN A 264 10.10 4.11 13.16
C ASN A 264 9.94 2.58 13.06
N VAL A 265 10.67 1.94 12.16
CA VAL A 265 10.60 0.50 11.92
C VAL A 265 11.86 -0.22 12.38
N GLN A 266 11.79 -1.55 12.44
CA GLN A 266 12.97 -2.39 12.68
C GLN A 266 13.91 -2.31 11.46
N LYS A 267 15.20 -2.62 11.65
CA LYS A 267 16.18 -2.57 10.56
C LYS A 267 16.14 -3.79 9.62
N ARG A 268 15.46 -4.88 10.00
CA ARG A 268 15.46 -6.13 9.22
C ARG A 268 14.19 -6.95 9.47
N ALA A 269 13.69 -7.59 8.42
CA ALA A 269 12.68 -8.66 8.51
C ALA A 269 12.94 -9.76 7.47
N THR A 270 12.37 -10.94 7.71
CA THR A 270 12.33 -12.04 6.75
C THR A 270 10.89 -12.22 6.29
N VAL A 271 10.68 -12.21 4.99
CA VAL A 271 9.36 -12.26 4.36
C VAL A 271 9.37 -13.17 3.12
N GLN A 272 8.20 -13.50 2.59
CA GLN A 272 8.11 -14.24 1.34
C GLN A 272 8.39 -13.32 0.13
N TRP A 273 8.78 -13.91 -1.00
CA TRP A 273 9.04 -13.16 -2.24
C TRP A 273 7.81 -12.39 -2.75
N GLU A 274 6.61 -12.89 -2.47
CA GLU A 274 5.35 -12.20 -2.77
C GLU A 274 5.23 -10.89 -1.99
N THR A 275 5.60 -10.89 -0.70
CA THR A 275 5.67 -9.66 0.12
C THR A 275 6.70 -8.69 -0.43
N VAL A 276 7.83 -9.18 -0.95
CA VAL A 276 8.81 -8.32 -1.63
C VAL A 276 8.21 -7.68 -2.89
N CYS A 277 7.36 -8.39 -3.63
CA CYS A 277 6.68 -7.82 -4.79
C CYS A 277 5.72 -6.69 -4.40
N GLU A 278 4.93 -6.87 -3.34
CA GLU A 278 4.04 -5.83 -2.80
C GLU A 278 4.84 -4.63 -2.30
N LEU A 279 5.92 -4.87 -1.55
CA LEU A 279 6.83 -3.82 -1.09
C LEU A 279 7.40 -3.01 -2.25
N LEU A 280 7.91 -3.67 -3.30
CA LEU A 280 8.44 -2.98 -4.48
C LEU A 280 7.36 -2.22 -5.23
N TYR A 281 6.13 -2.73 -5.31
CA TYR A 281 5.00 -2.01 -5.91
C TYR A 281 4.68 -0.72 -5.17
N VAL A 282 4.41 -0.82 -3.86
CA VAL A 282 4.05 0.36 -3.05
C VAL A 282 5.20 1.37 -3.05
N ALA A 283 6.43 0.92 -2.82
CA ALA A 283 7.59 1.80 -2.80
C ALA A 283 7.83 2.47 -4.17
N ALA A 284 7.72 1.73 -5.28
CA ALA A 284 7.86 2.32 -6.61
C ALA A 284 6.78 3.36 -6.90
N VAL A 285 5.54 3.13 -6.45
CA VAL A 285 4.47 4.12 -6.59
C VAL A 285 4.76 5.35 -5.73
N ILE A 286 5.09 5.20 -4.45
CA ILE A 286 5.27 6.33 -3.54
C ILE A 286 6.47 7.20 -3.95
N PHE A 287 7.62 6.58 -4.26
CA PHE A 287 8.81 7.29 -4.73
C PHE A 287 8.76 7.67 -6.22
N GLY A 288 7.78 7.17 -6.97
CA GLY A 288 7.66 7.34 -8.41
C GLY A 288 8.60 6.46 -9.23
N VAL A 289 9.89 6.43 -8.87
CA VAL A 289 10.95 5.64 -9.52
C VAL A 289 11.81 4.94 -8.48
N LEU A 290 12.16 3.68 -8.74
CA LEU A 290 13.18 2.94 -7.99
C LEU A 290 14.21 2.31 -8.93
N VAL A 291 15.46 2.31 -8.52
CA VAL A 291 16.57 1.68 -9.24
C VAL A 291 16.97 0.40 -8.52
N LEU A 292 17.03 -0.69 -9.29
CA LEU A 292 17.50 -2.00 -8.87
C LEU A 292 18.73 -2.38 -9.72
N PRO A 293 19.52 -3.39 -9.32
CA PRO A 293 20.52 -3.97 -10.20
C PRO A 293 19.88 -4.42 -11.52
N LYS A 294 20.38 -3.89 -12.64
CA LYS A 294 19.95 -4.24 -14.00
C LYS A 294 18.53 -3.81 -14.39
N ALA A 295 17.78 -3.10 -13.55
CA ALA A 295 16.42 -2.66 -13.88
C ALA A 295 16.06 -1.33 -13.20
N THR A 296 15.22 -0.55 -13.84
CA THR A 296 14.54 0.60 -13.22
C THR A 296 13.04 0.32 -13.17
N LEU A 297 12.42 0.59 -12.03
CA LEU A 297 10.98 0.43 -11.79
C LEU A 297 10.31 1.79 -11.80
N TYR A 298 9.23 1.89 -12.56
CA TYR A 298 8.37 3.07 -12.61
C TYR A 298 7.03 2.73 -11.97
N GLY A 299 6.78 3.28 -10.79
CA GLY A 299 5.47 3.19 -10.14
C GLY A 299 4.42 4.01 -10.86
N VAL A 300 4.85 5.13 -11.45
CA VAL A 300 4.08 6.00 -12.32
C VAL A 300 4.87 6.30 -13.59
N TRP A 301 4.18 6.40 -14.73
CA TRP A 301 4.79 6.73 -16.03
C TRP A 301 3.75 7.33 -16.96
N ASN A 302 4.20 8.04 -18.00
CA ASN A 302 3.36 8.59 -19.04
C ASN A 302 2.62 7.44 -19.76
N GLY A 303 1.31 7.35 -19.54
CA GLY A 303 0.46 6.28 -20.04
C GLY A 303 -0.08 5.34 -18.96
N LYS A 304 0.35 5.46 -17.69
CA LYS A 304 -0.31 4.78 -16.58
C LYS A 304 -1.77 5.27 -16.50
N ASN A 305 -2.70 4.34 -16.51
CA ASN A 305 -4.13 4.60 -16.59
C ASN A 305 -4.89 3.68 -15.62
N GLY A 306 -6.22 3.79 -15.56
CA GLY A 306 -6.98 3.06 -14.56
C GLY A 306 -6.91 1.54 -14.64
N THR A 307 -6.67 0.96 -15.82
CA THR A 307 -6.41 -0.48 -15.94
C THR A 307 -5.08 -0.84 -15.28
N HIS A 308 -4.02 -0.08 -15.56
CA HIS A 308 -2.70 -0.29 -14.96
C HIS A 308 -2.73 -0.15 -13.44
N TRP A 309 -3.45 0.83 -12.93
CA TRP A 309 -3.63 1.01 -11.48
C TRP A 309 -4.43 -0.15 -10.85
N LYS A 310 -5.51 -0.59 -11.50
CA LYS A 310 -6.32 -1.72 -11.03
C LYS A 310 -5.52 -3.02 -10.94
N ASN A 311 -4.63 -3.25 -11.90
CA ASN A 311 -3.80 -4.46 -11.96
C ASN A 311 -2.50 -4.34 -11.15
N GLN A 312 -2.24 -3.18 -10.51
CA GLN A 312 -0.99 -2.90 -9.82
C GLN A 312 0.25 -3.02 -10.74
N ASP A 313 0.10 -2.64 -12.01
CA ASP A 313 1.17 -2.76 -13.01
C ASP A 313 2.30 -1.76 -12.75
N LEU A 314 3.54 -2.20 -12.96
CA LEU A 314 4.74 -1.38 -13.01
C LEU A 314 5.35 -1.44 -14.41
N VAL A 315 6.01 -0.37 -14.85
CA VAL A 315 6.93 -0.46 -15.98
C VAL A 315 8.31 -0.85 -15.46
N ILE A 316 8.89 -1.89 -16.05
CA ILE A 316 10.25 -2.34 -15.79
C ILE A 316 11.09 -1.97 -17.00
N GLU A 317 12.01 -1.05 -16.82
CA GLU A 317 13.03 -0.75 -17.83
C GLU A 317 14.26 -1.61 -17.60
N ASN A 318 14.55 -2.48 -18.57
CA ASN A 318 15.72 -3.35 -18.51
C ASN A 318 16.99 -2.56 -18.81
N ARG A 319 17.96 -2.64 -17.89
CA ARG A 319 19.31 -2.08 -18.05
C ARG A 319 20.36 -3.16 -18.36
N SER A 320 19.91 -4.39 -18.65
CA SER A 320 20.76 -5.51 -19.01
C SER A 320 20.11 -6.39 -20.08
N PRO A 321 20.76 -6.63 -21.23
CA PRO A 321 20.25 -7.52 -22.27
C PRO A 321 19.99 -8.95 -21.77
N LYS A 322 20.74 -9.39 -20.75
CA LYS A 322 20.55 -10.71 -20.14
C LYS A 322 19.26 -10.79 -19.32
N LEU A 323 18.91 -9.71 -18.62
CA LEU A 323 17.67 -9.65 -17.87
C LEU A 323 16.47 -9.54 -18.82
N GLU A 324 16.58 -8.72 -19.86
CA GLU A 324 15.55 -8.59 -20.90
C GLU A 324 15.21 -9.96 -21.52
N ALA A 325 16.22 -10.70 -21.98
CA ALA A 325 16.01 -12.03 -22.56
C ALA A 325 15.39 -13.04 -21.58
N GLN A 326 15.70 -12.93 -20.29
CA GLN A 326 15.14 -13.78 -19.24
C GLN A 326 13.66 -13.43 -18.98
N LEU A 327 13.33 -12.14 -18.83
CA LEU A 327 11.96 -11.69 -18.62
C LEU A 327 11.06 -12.02 -19.82
N ASP A 328 11.55 -11.84 -21.04
CA ASP A 328 10.83 -12.21 -22.26
C ASP A 328 10.49 -13.70 -22.30
N ARG A 329 11.45 -14.55 -21.89
CA ARG A 329 11.23 -16.00 -21.83
C ARG A 329 10.19 -16.35 -20.77
N ASP A 330 10.34 -15.81 -19.58
CA ASP A 330 9.51 -16.17 -18.43
C ASP A 330 8.08 -15.62 -18.59
N SER A 331 7.92 -14.42 -19.18
CA SER A 331 6.60 -13.86 -19.54
C SER A 331 5.85 -14.77 -20.51
N ARG A 332 6.52 -15.26 -21.56
CA ARG A 332 5.90 -16.19 -22.53
C ARG A 332 5.45 -17.50 -21.89
N ILE A 333 6.15 -17.96 -20.86
CA ILE A 333 5.77 -19.15 -20.10
C ILE A 333 4.47 -18.86 -19.34
N VAL A 334 4.43 -17.77 -18.57
CA VAL A 334 3.23 -17.38 -17.81
C VAL A 334 2.03 -17.19 -18.75
N ASP A 335 2.20 -16.47 -19.86
CA ASP A 335 1.14 -16.23 -20.84
C ASP A 335 0.59 -17.53 -21.46
N ALA A 336 1.43 -18.57 -21.60
CA ALA A 336 1.04 -19.87 -22.13
C ALA A 336 0.31 -20.76 -21.11
N TYR A 337 0.41 -20.46 -19.81
CA TYR A 337 -0.27 -21.17 -18.73
C TYR A 337 -1.56 -20.46 -18.27
N ASP A 338 -1.66 -19.15 -18.46
CA ASP A 338 -2.84 -18.33 -18.10
C ASP A 338 -3.87 -18.18 -19.24
N GLY A 339 -3.56 -18.66 -20.46
CA GLY A 339 -4.46 -18.72 -21.61
C GLY A 339 -5.09 -20.09 -21.82
#